data_AF-Q6KZK2-F1
#
_entry.id   AF-Q6KZK2-F1
#
_cell.length_a   1.000
_cell.length_b   1.000
_cell.length_c   1.000
_cell.angle_alpha   90.00
_cell.angle_beta   90.00
_cell.angle_gamma   90.00
#
_symmetry.space_group_name_H-M   'P 1'
#
loop_
_entity.id
_entity.type
_entity.pdbx_description
1 polymer ?
#
loop_
_entity_poly.entity_id
_entity_poly.type
_entity_poly.pdbx_seq_one_letter_code
_entity_poly.pdbx_strand_id
1 'polypeptide(L)'
;MPVYETNEYEIINGPAKKVDGEKYGTMYLTNFRIIYEISGRRSFLKAVPSRTDLILKLTDVVNVSYASPRLKLKSSLRIEYNSDNSIKAVDFYVKDAVRWFNEIKKASERAKREEFENIQRMEMEKHLREMELARAKTPNVGVAFISGNKSMNSHSTMPALQYCPVCNHELSGNERFCPNCGYRLS
;
A
#
# COMPACT_ATOMS: atom_id res chain seq x y z
N MET A 1 -22.68 -4.40 15.70
CA MET A 1 -22.54 -4.40 14.23
C MET A 1 -21.86 -3.10 13.86
N PRO A 2 -20.68 -3.16 13.23
CA PRO A 2 -19.92 -1.97 12.88
C PRO A 2 -20.65 -1.11 11.85
N VAL A 3 -20.38 0.20 11.88
CA VAL A 3 -20.86 1.16 10.89
C VAL A 3 -19.83 1.22 9.77
N TYR A 4 -20.26 0.87 8.56
CA TYR A 4 -19.40 0.82 7.36
C TYR A 4 -19.45 2.15 6.58
N GLU A 5 -18.34 2.48 5.92
CA GLU A 5 -18.32 3.55 4.92
C GLU A 5 -19.08 3.12 3.65
N THR A 6 -19.51 4.08 2.81
CA THR A 6 -20.37 3.81 1.63
C THR A 6 -19.79 2.76 0.66
N ASN A 7 -18.45 2.69 0.57
CA ASN A 7 -17.73 1.75 -0.30
C ASN A 7 -17.06 0.61 0.49
N GLU A 8 -17.34 0.50 1.78
CA GLU A 8 -16.79 -0.53 2.64
C GLU A 8 -17.73 -1.74 2.65
N TYR A 9 -17.17 -2.92 2.36
CA TYR A 9 -17.92 -4.18 2.37
C TYR A 9 -17.18 -5.25 3.18
N GLU A 10 -17.96 -6.12 3.81
CA GLU A 10 -17.45 -7.20 4.64
C GLU A 10 -16.95 -8.36 3.76
N ILE A 11 -15.74 -8.84 4.05
CA ILE A 11 -15.13 -10.00 3.39
C ILE A 11 -15.41 -11.26 4.20
N ILE A 12 -15.10 -11.23 5.50
CA ILE A 12 -15.38 -12.30 6.46
C ILE A 12 -15.67 -11.73 7.84
N ASN A 13 -16.52 -12.41 8.60
CA ASN A 13 -16.70 -12.17 10.02
C ASN A 13 -16.65 -13.48 10.81
N GLY A 14 -16.46 -13.39 12.12
CA GLY A 14 -16.56 -14.56 12.98
C GLY A 14 -16.18 -14.29 14.43
N PRO A 15 -16.53 -15.24 15.33
CA PRO A 15 -16.17 -15.13 16.73
C PRO A 15 -14.66 -15.21 16.92
N ALA A 16 -14.12 -14.33 17.76
CA ALA A 16 -12.71 -14.28 18.11
C ALA A 16 -12.51 -13.96 19.60
N LYS A 17 -11.52 -14.58 20.23
CA LYS A 17 -11.07 -14.23 21.59
C LYS A 17 -9.74 -13.49 21.48
N LYS A 18 -9.68 -12.22 21.90
CA LYS A 18 -8.42 -11.48 22.00
C LYS A 18 -7.59 -12.08 23.14
N VAL A 19 -6.32 -12.39 22.90
CA VAL A 19 -5.43 -12.97 23.91
C VAL A 19 -5.19 -11.94 25.02
N ASP A 20 -4.91 -10.69 24.64
CA ASP A 20 -4.77 -9.59 25.57
C ASP A 20 -6.12 -9.24 26.24
N GLY A 21 -6.19 -9.42 27.56
CA GLY A 21 -7.38 -9.22 28.38
C GLY A 21 -8.46 -10.31 28.27
N GLU A 22 -8.20 -11.41 27.54
CA GLU A 22 -9.08 -12.56 27.41
C GLU A 22 -10.55 -12.25 27.00
N LYS A 23 -10.75 -11.17 26.24
CA LYS A 23 -12.10 -10.71 25.88
C LYS A 23 -12.63 -11.54 24.72
N TYR A 24 -13.93 -11.84 24.77
CA TYR A 24 -14.66 -12.48 23.69
C TYR A 24 -15.38 -11.43 22.86
N GLY A 25 -15.39 -11.62 21.55
CA GLY A 25 -15.95 -10.67 20.61
C GLY A 25 -16.15 -11.25 19.23
N THR A 26 -16.55 -10.38 18.31
CA THR A 26 -16.65 -10.69 16.89
C THR A 26 -15.58 -9.89 16.16
N MET A 27 -14.84 -10.56 15.30
CA MET A 27 -13.89 -9.93 14.39
C MET A 27 -14.52 -9.82 13.02
N TYR A 28 -14.30 -8.69 12.37
CA TYR A 28 -14.78 -8.36 11.04
C TYR A 28 -13.57 -7.96 10.19
N LEU A 29 -13.43 -8.54 9.02
CA LEU A 29 -12.52 -8.09 7.98
C LEU A 29 -13.34 -7.44 6.87
N THR A 30 -13.05 -6.17 6.59
CA THR A 30 -13.60 -5.45 5.44
C THR A 30 -12.53 -5.28 4.37
N ASN A 31 -12.88 -4.67 3.25
CA ASN A 31 -11.92 -4.26 2.22
C ASN A 31 -10.97 -3.14 2.67
N PHE A 32 -11.23 -2.43 3.77
CA PHE A 32 -10.38 -1.33 4.25
C PHE A 32 -9.71 -1.59 5.60
N ARG A 33 -10.34 -2.36 6.48
CA ARG A 33 -9.91 -2.48 7.88
C ARG A 33 -10.36 -3.78 8.54
N ILE A 34 -9.70 -4.07 9.67
CA ILE A 34 -10.08 -5.10 10.62
C ILE A 34 -10.73 -4.42 11.80
N ILE A 35 -11.91 -4.91 12.20
CA ILE A 35 -12.67 -4.39 13.32
C ILE A 35 -12.88 -5.52 14.34
N TYR A 36 -12.58 -5.26 15.60
CA TYR A 36 -12.89 -6.17 16.70
C TYR A 36 -13.89 -5.54 17.67
N GLU A 37 -15.05 -6.17 17.80
CA GLU A 37 -16.14 -5.74 18.68
C GLU A 37 -16.26 -6.69 19.87
N ILE A 38 -16.05 -6.20 21.10
CA ILE A 38 -16.25 -6.99 22.31
C ILE A 38 -17.75 -7.25 22.48
N SER A 39 -18.11 -8.51 22.72
CA SER A 39 -19.49 -8.89 22.97
C SER A 39 -20.01 -8.24 24.26
N GLY A 40 -21.18 -7.61 24.16
CA GLY A 40 -21.90 -7.11 25.32
C GLY A 40 -22.24 -8.22 26.30
N ARG A 41 -22.34 -7.89 27.60
CA ARG A 41 -22.77 -8.83 28.64
C ARG A 41 -24.11 -8.38 29.20
N ARG A 42 -25.09 -9.28 29.17
CA ARG A 42 -26.38 -9.08 29.85
C ARG A 42 -26.37 -9.87 31.15
N SER A 43 -26.42 -9.16 32.27
CA SER A 43 -26.67 -9.71 33.61
C SER A 43 -28.09 -9.34 34.04
N PHE A 44 -28.58 -9.99 35.10
CA PHE A 44 -29.93 -9.72 35.64
C PHE A 44 -30.15 -8.24 36.00
N LEU A 45 -29.09 -7.55 36.46
CA LEU A 45 -29.18 -6.16 36.93
C LEU A 45 -28.61 -5.13 35.94
N LYS A 46 -27.78 -5.55 34.98
CA LYS A 46 -27.05 -4.64 34.10
C LYS A 46 -26.85 -5.23 32.72
N ALA A 47 -27.23 -4.47 31.70
CA ALA A 47 -26.85 -4.72 30.31
C ALA A 47 -25.67 -3.81 29.94
N VAL A 48 -24.57 -4.39 29.48
CA VAL A 48 -23.45 -3.67 28.88
C VAL A 48 -23.52 -3.90 27.38
N PRO A 49 -23.67 -2.85 26.55
CA PRO A 49 -23.70 -3.00 25.10
C PRO A 49 -22.35 -3.50 24.57
N SER A 50 -22.36 -4.01 23.35
CA SER A 50 -21.11 -4.28 22.65
C SER A 50 -20.35 -2.98 22.36
N ARG A 51 -19.02 -3.07 22.29
CA ARG A 51 -18.16 -1.92 22.01
C ARG A 51 -16.99 -2.32 21.12
N THR A 52 -16.59 -1.43 20.24
CA THR A 52 -15.40 -1.61 19.40
C THR A 52 -14.15 -1.45 20.26
N ASP A 53 -13.23 -2.43 20.21
CA ASP A 53 -11.97 -2.45 20.97
C ASP A 53 -10.75 -2.26 20.07
N LEU A 54 -10.84 -2.67 18.79
CA LEU A 54 -9.79 -2.47 17.80
C LEU A 54 -10.39 -2.05 16.47
N ILE A 55 -9.78 -1.05 15.84
CA ILE A 55 -9.99 -0.68 14.45
C ILE A 55 -8.59 -0.55 13.84
N LEU A 56 -8.29 -1.39 12.86
CA LEU A 56 -6.96 -1.47 12.25
C LEU A 56 -7.08 -1.35 10.73
N LYS A 57 -6.50 -0.32 10.12
CA LYS A 57 -6.47 -0.21 8.65
C LYS A 57 -5.62 -1.32 8.06
N LEU A 58 -6.04 -1.82 6.90
CA LEU A 58 -5.29 -2.87 6.20
C LEU A 58 -3.96 -2.39 5.64
N THR A 59 -3.83 -1.09 5.37
CA THR A 59 -2.59 -0.45 4.95
C THR A 59 -1.53 -0.46 6.04
N ASP A 60 -1.95 -0.37 7.31
CA ASP A 60 -1.07 -0.39 8.48
C ASP A 60 -0.61 -1.80 8.87
N VAL A 61 -1.18 -2.87 8.29
CA VAL A 61 -0.80 -4.25 8.57
C VAL A 61 0.60 -4.53 8.02
N VAL A 62 1.56 -4.82 8.90
CA VAL A 62 2.94 -5.14 8.54
C VAL A 62 3.06 -6.62 8.21
N ASN A 63 2.55 -7.48 9.09
CA ASN A 63 2.68 -8.93 8.97
C ASN A 63 1.47 -9.62 9.60
N VAL A 64 1.15 -10.81 9.09
CA VAL A 64 0.12 -11.69 9.64
C VAL A 64 0.72 -13.07 9.76
N SER A 65 0.54 -13.73 10.89
CA SER A 65 0.96 -15.11 11.08
C SER A 65 -0.12 -15.88 11.82
N TYR A 66 -0.09 -17.21 11.71
CA TYR A 66 -1.02 -18.07 12.41
C TYR A 66 -0.29 -19.29 12.97
N ALA A 67 -0.83 -19.85 14.05
CA ALA A 67 -0.42 -21.15 14.56
C ALA A 67 -1.65 -22.07 14.65
N SER A 68 -1.59 -23.21 13.95
CA SER A 68 -2.62 -24.24 13.98
C SER A 68 -2.03 -25.50 14.63
N PRO A 69 -2.22 -25.72 15.94
CA PRO A 69 -1.77 -26.94 16.60
C PRO A 69 -2.45 -28.17 15.98
N ARG A 70 -1.71 -29.28 15.85
CA ARG A 70 -2.22 -30.54 15.25
C ARG A 70 -3.33 -31.21 16.08
N LEU A 71 -3.45 -30.85 17.36
CA LEU A 71 -4.49 -31.32 18.27
C LEU A 71 -5.71 -30.38 18.20
N LYS A 72 -6.89 -30.79 18.69
CA LYS A 72 -8.15 -30.02 18.71
C LYS A 72 -8.12 -28.75 19.60
N LEU A 73 -7.00 -28.06 19.63
CA LEU A 73 -6.77 -26.79 20.31
C LEU A 73 -7.17 -25.63 19.39
N LYS A 74 -7.42 -24.48 19.99
CA LYS A 74 -7.80 -23.26 19.27
C LYS A 74 -6.62 -22.79 18.42
N SER A 75 -6.85 -22.52 17.14
CA SER A 75 -5.85 -21.86 16.30
C SER A 75 -5.69 -20.40 16.70
N SER A 76 -4.45 -19.91 16.71
CA SER A 76 -4.13 -18.51 16.98
C SER A 76 -3.77 -17.77 15.69
N LEU A 77 -4.12 -16.50 15.65
CA LEU A 77 -3.84 -15.55 14.58
C LEU A 77 -3.15 -14.34 15.21
N ARG A 78 -1.97 -13.98 14.73
CA ARG A 78 -1.19 -12.82 15.16
C ARG A 78 -1.14 -11.79 14.04
N ILE A 79 -1.50 -10.55 14.35
CA ILE A 79 -1.50 -9.43 13.41
C ILE A 79 -0.53 -8.39 13.94
N GLU A 80 0.50 -8.09 13.16
CA GLU A 80 1.50 -7.06 13.45
C GLU A 80 1.19 -5.85 12.57
N TYR A 81 1.16 -4.67 13.17
CA TYR A 81 0.73 -3.44 12.52
C TYR A 81 1.53 -2.24 13.00
N ASN A 82 1.60 -1.23 12.16
CA ASN A 82 2.25 0.02 12.48
C ASN A 82 1.29 0.94 13.23
N SER A 83 1.72 1.52 14.34
CA SER A 83 0.94 2.46 15.14
C SER A 83 1.90 3.38 15.89
N ASP A 84 1.75 4.69 15.69
CA ASP A 84 2.56 5.72 16.35
C ASP A 84 4.08 5.51 16.15
N ASN A 85 4.49 5.16 14.94
CA ASN A 85 5.89 4.82 14.58
C ASN A 85 6.47 3.60 15.32
N SER A 86 5.61 2.75 15.87
CA SER A 86 6.02 1.50 16.52
C SER A 86 5.24 0.32 15.95
N ILE A 87 5.90 -0.84 15.85
CA ILE A 87 5.22 -2.08 15.47
C ILE A 87 4.54 -2.64 16.71
N LYS A 88 3.21 -2.69 16.69
CA LYS A 88 2.38 -3.34 17.71
C LYS A 88 1.91 -4.70 17.18
N ALA A 89 1.59 -5.61 18.08
CA ALA A 89 1.05 -6.92 17.74
C ALA A 89 -0.24 -7.18 18.52
N VAL A 90 -1.19 -7.86 17.88
CA VAL A 90 -2.41 -8.35 18.53
C VAL A 90 -2.62 -9.81 18.17
N ASP A 91 -2.90 -10.62 19.20
CA ASP A 91 -3.14 -12.05 19.06
C ASP A 91 -4.63 -12.37 19.30
N PHE A 92 -5.17 -13.25 18.46
CA PHE A 92 -6.55 -13.73 18.53
C PHE A 92 -6.60 -15.25 18.48
N TYR A 93 -7.52 -15.85 19.23
CA TYR A 93 -7.99 -17.21 18.98
C TYR A 93 -9.22 -17.18 18.07
N VAL A 94 -9.12 -17.84 16.92
CA VAL A 94 -10.19 -17.93 15.91
C VAL A 94 -10.42 -19.38 15.52
N LYS A 95 -11.61 -19.70 14.98
CA LYS A 95 -11.98 -21.07 14.59
C LYS A 95 -11.17 -21.60 13.40
N ASP A 96 -10.85 -20.73 12.44
CA ASP A 96 -10.17 -21.08 11.19
C ASP A 96 -9.08 -20.04 10.87
N ALA A 97 -7.96 -20.12 11.59
CA ALA A 97 -6.90 -19.12 11.45
C ALA A 97 -6.27 -19.11 10.06
N VAL A 98 -6.29 -20.23 9.33
CA VAL A 98 -5.77 -20.33 7.96
C VAL A 98 -6.60 -19.47 7.01
N ARG A 99 -7.94 -19.60 7.07
CA ARG A 99 -8.84 -18.77 6.26
C ARG A 99 -8.66 -17.29 6.57
N TRP A 100 -8.61 -16.93 7.86
CA TRP A 100 -8.38 -15.54 8.27
C TRP A 100 -7.04 -15.00 7.77
N PHE A 101 -5.96 -15.76 7.92
CA PHE A 101 -4.63 -15.38 7.42
C PHE A 101 -4.65 -15.09 5.92
N ASN A 102 -5.22 -15.99 5.12
CA ASN A 102 -5.28 -15.84 3.66
C ASN A 102 -6.09 -14.62 3.25
N GLU A 103 -7.26 -14.41 3.84
CA GLU A 103 -8.12 -13.27 3.51
C GLU A 103 -7.51 -11.93 3.95
N ILE A 104 -6.93 -11.85 5.16
CA ILE A 104 -6.27 -10.62 5.62
C ILE A 104 -5.07 -10.31 4.73
N LYS A 105 -4.24 -11.30 4.41
CA LYS A 105 -3.06 -11.10 3.55
C LYS A 105 -3.46 -10.58 2.17
N LYS A 106 -4.46 -11.21 1.55
CA LYS A 106 -4.99 -10.79 0.24
C LYS A 106 -5.61 -9.39 0.29
N ALA A 107 -6.37 -9.08 1.33
CA ALA A 107 -7.01 -7.79 1.49
C ALA A 107 -5.99 -6.67 1.77
N SER A 108 -4.95 -6.93 2.58
CA SER A 108 -3.89 -5.96 2.87
C SER A 108 -3.01 -5.66 1.66
N GLU A 109 -2.65 -6.67 0.88
CA GLU A 109 -1.93 -6.47 -0.38
C GLU A 109 -2.72 -5.61 -1.37
N ARG A 110 -4.04 -5.83 -1.47
CA ARG A 110 -4.94 -5.02 -2.29
C ARG A 110 -5.01 -3.57 -1.79
N ALA A 111 -5.26 -3.38 -0.50
CA ALA A 111 -5.38 -2.05 0.10
C ALA A 111 -4.11 -1.21 -0.07
N LYS A 112 -2.93 -1.81 0.13
CA LYS A 112 -1.63 -1.14 -0.08
C LYS A 112 -1.40 -0.75 -1.54
N ARG A 113 -1.79 -1.59 -2.49
CA ARG A 113 -1.69 -1.27 -3.91
C ARG A 113 -2.58 -0.09 -4.28
N GLU A 114 -3.83 -0.13 -3.85
CA GLU A 114 -4.79 0.95 -4.12
C GLU A 114 -4.38 2.28 -3.48
N GLU A 115 -3.88 2.25 -2.23
CA GLU A 115 -3.35 3.45 -1.58
C GLU A 115 -2.14 4.02 -2.34
N PHE A 116 -1.22 3.17 -2.77
CA PHE A 116 -0.07 3.58 -3.57
C PHE A 116 -0.47 4.21 -4.91
N GLU A 117 -1.39 3.58 -5.64
CA GLU A 117 -1.93 4.11 -6.91
C GLU A 117 -2.64 5.46 -6.70
N ASN A 118 -3.38 5.61 -5.61
CA ASN A 118 -4.06 6.86 -5.26
C ASN A 118 -3.07 7.96 -4.93
N ILE A 119 -2.01 7.67 -4.17
CA ILE A 119 -0.93 8.63 -3.89
C ILE A 119 -0.28 9.10 -5.19
N GLN A 120 0.10 8.18 -6.07
CA GLN A 120 0.70 8.55 -7.37
C GLN A 120 -0.23 9.41 -8.23
N ARG A 121 -1.53 9.08 -8.25
CA ARG A 121 -2.53 9.86 -8.99
C ARG A 121 -2.63 11.28 -8.44
N MET A 122 -2.70 11.44 -7.12
CA MET A 122 -2.76 12.75 -6.47
C MET A 122 -1.50 13.58 -6.71
N GLU A 123 -0.32 12.96 -6.67
CA GLU A 123 0.95 13.63 -6.96
C GLU A 123 1.02 14.12 -8.42
N MET A 124 0.59 13.28 -9.36
CA MET A 124 0.53 13.62 -10.78
C MET A 124 -0.45 14.77 -11.06
N GLU A 125 -1.64 14.72 -10.47
CA GLU A 125 -2.66 15.77 -10.60
C GLU A 125 -2.15 17.10 -10.01
N LYS A 126 -1.52 17.04 -8.83
CA LYS A 126 -0.90 18.21 -8.20
C LYS A 126 0.17 18.82 -9.10
N HIS A 127 1.05 17.99 -9.67
CA HIS A 127 2.10 18.45 -10.57
C HIS A 127 1.54 19.09 -11.85
N LEU A 128 0.51 18.49 -12.45
CA LEU A 128 -0.18 19.05 -13.62
C LEU A 128 -0.75 20.44 -13.30
N ARG A 129 -1.43 20.57 -12.16
CA ARG A 129 -2.01 21.84 -11.71
C ARG A 129 -0.95 22.91 -11.46
N GLU A 130 0.21 22.54 -10.92
CA GLU A 130 1.34 23.46 -10.73
C GLU A 130 1.91 23.96 -12.07
N MET A 131 2.06 23.08 -13.07
CA MET A 131 2.50 23.45 -14.42
C MET A 131 1.51 24.40 -15.11
N GLU A 132 0.21 24.16 -14.98
CA GLU A 132 -0.83 25.04 -15.53
C GLU A 132 -0.78 26.44 -14.91
N LEU A 133 -0.62 26.53 -13.58
CA LEU A 133 -0.44 27.80 -12.88
C LEU A 133 0.84 28.52 -13.30
N ALA A 134 1.93 27.79 -13.51
CA ALA A 134 3.18 28.36 -14.01
C ALA A 134 3.02 28.93 -15.42
N ARG A 135 2.34 28.20 -16.33
CA ARG A 135 2.04 28.65 -17.69
C ARG A 135 1.12 29.88 -17.71
N ALA A 136 0.18 29.99 -16.77
CA ALA A 136 -0.68 31.17 -16.63
C ALA A 136 0.06 32.39 -16.05
N LYS A 137 1.07 32.17 -15.22
CA LYS A 137 1.85 33.24 -14.56
C LYS A 137 2.97 33.81 -15.42
N THR A 138 3.45 33.11 -16.44
CA THR A 138 4.41 33.71 -17.38
C THR A 138 3.70 34.84 -18.11
N PRO A 139 4.16 36.10 -17.99
CA PRO A 139 3.56 37.19 -18.74
C PRO A 139 3.61 36.83 -20.23
N ASN A 140 2.56 37.15 -20.96
CA ASN A 140 2.52 37.16 -22.42
C ASN A 140 3.63 38.11 -22.93
N VAL A 141 4.89 37.69 -22.87
CA VAL A 141 5.96 38.27 -23.66
C VAL A 141 5.62 37.80 -25.05
N GLY A 142 4.89 38.65 -25.79
CA GLY A 142 4.56 38.44 -27.18
C GLY A 142 5.83 38.01 -27.90
N VAL A 143 5.90 36.74 -28.25
CA VAL A 143 6.98 36.17 -29.01
C VAL A 143 6.79 36.68 -30.44
N ALA A 144 7.15 37.94 -30.66
CA ALA A 144 7.46 38.46 -31.98
C ALA A 144 8.81 37.85 -32.37
N PHE A 145 8.81 36.58 -32.78
CA PHE A 145 9.89 36.05 -33.60
C PHE A 145 9.81 36.75 -34.96
N ILE A 146 10.50 37.88 -35.05
CA ILE A 146 10.87 38.54 -36.30
C ILE A 146 11.62 37.51 -37.13
N SER A 147 11.03 37.19 -38.27
CA SER A 147 11.62 36.42 -39.36
C SER A 147 12.92 37.08 -39.79
N GLY A 148 14.04 36.53 -39.32
CA GLY A 148 15.39 36.97 -39.64
C GLY A 148 16.24 35.77 -40.00
N ASN A 149 16.22 35.41 -41.28
CA ASN A 149 17.12 34.43 -41.88
C ASN A 149 18.58 34.70 -41.44
N LYS A 150 19.14 33.81 -40.62
CA LYS A 150 20.59 33.61 -40.59
C LYS A 150 20.90 32.15 -40.34
N SER A 151 21.13 31.47 -41.45
CA SER A 151 21.75 30.15 -41.52
C SER A 151 23.09 30.18 -40.78
N MET A 152 23.17 29.47 -39.65
CA MET A 152 24.44 29.06 -39.06
C MET A 152 24.40 27.56 -38.85
N ASN A 153 25.12 26.86 -39.72
CA ASN A 153 25.59 25.51 -39.53
C ASN A 153 26.35 25.42 -38.19
N SER A 154 25.76 24.78 -37.19
CA SER A 154 26.50 24.20 -36.07
C SER A 154 26.32 22.69 -36.12
N HIS A 155 27.27 22.05 -36.78
CA HIS A 155 27.39 20.60 -36.81
C HIS A 155 27.91 20.15 -35.44
N SER A 156 26.99 20.08 -34.47
CA SER A 156 27.25 19.47 -33.17
C SER A 156 27.02 17.98 -33.34
N THR A 157 28.08 17.25 -33.67
CA THR A 157 28.09 15.78 -33.72
C THR A 157 27.85 15.27 -32.31
N MET A 158 26.59 15.03 -31.95
CA MET A 158 26.26 14.29 -30.73
C MET A 158 26.82 12.86 -30.89
N PRO A 159 27.61 12.35 -29.93
CA PRO A 159 28.04 10.96 -29.96
C PRO A 159 26.80 10.07 -29.91
N ALA A 160 26.68 9.16 -30.88
CA ALA A 160 25.58 8.20 -30.93
C ALA A 160 25.58 7.38 -29.63
N LEU A 161 24.47 7.42 -28.89
CA LEU A 161 24.25 6.57 -27.72
C LEU A 161 24.29 5.11 -28.17
N GLN A 162 25.17 4.32 -27.57
CA GLN A 162 25.28 2.89 -27.84
C GLN A 162 24.58 2.11 -26.72
N TYR A 163 23.98 0.97 -27.06
CA TYR A 163 23.29 0.10 -26.10
C TYR A 163 23.96 -1.28 -26.07
N CYS A 164 23.99 -1.92 -24.90
CA CYS A 164 24.51 -3.27 -24.75
C CYS A 164 23.61 -4.29 -25.49
N PRO A 165 24.14 -5.13 -26.39
CA PRO A 165 23.34 -6.09 -27.15
C PRO A 165 22.75 -7.23 -26.30
N VAL A 166 23.24 -7.42 -25.07
CA VAL A 166 22.81 -8.52 -24.19
C VAL A 166 21.75 -8.07 -23.19
N CYS A 167 21.93 -6.91 -22.55
CA CYS A 167 21.05 -6.45 -21.48
C CYS A 167 20.34 -5.11 -21.76
N ASN A 168 20.60 -4.51 -22.93
CA ASN A 168 20.02 -3.24 -23.37
C ASN A 168 20.33 -2.03 -22.46
N HIS A 169 21.36 -2.14 -21.61
CA HIS A 169 21.85 -1.03 -20.79
C HIS A 169 22.54 0.02 -21.67
N GLU A 170 22.34 1.30 -21.34
CA GLU A 170 22.95 2.44 -22.03
C GLU A 170 24.46 2.47 -21.78
N LEU A 171 25.25 2.72 -22.83
CA LEU A 171 26.71 2.73 -22.79
C LEU A 171 27.24 4.11 -23.15
N SER A 172 28.27 4.56 -22.43
CA SER A 172 28.90 5.87 -22.64
C SER A 172 29.83 5.95 -23.86
N GLY A 173 29.86 4.90 -24.70
CA GLY A 173 30.56 4.86 -25.99
C GLY A 173 32.04 4.48 -25.97
N ASN A 174 32.71 4.51 -24.80
CA ASN A 174 34.15 4.19 -24.67
C ASN A 174 34.45 2.99 -23.73
N GLU A 175 33.44 2.21 -23.36
CA GLU A 175 33.58 1.11 -22.40
C GLU A 175 33.94 -0.21 -23.09
N ARG A 176 34.97 -0.92 -22.59
CA ARG A 176 35.36 -2.26 -23.09
C ARG A 176 34.45 -3.39 -22.59
N PHE A 177 33.70 -3.13 -21.52
CA PHE A 177 32.82 -4.09 -20.86
C PHE A 177 31.56 -3.38 -20.38
N CYS A 178 30.40 -4.04 -20.51
CA CYS A 178 29.14 -3.52 -20.00
C CYS A 178 29.13 -3.52 -18.46
N PRO A 179 28.84 -2.40 -17.79
CA PRO A 179 28.85 -2.31 -16.32
C PRO A 179 27.72 -3.09 -15.66
N ASN A 180 26.64 -3.37 -16.40
CA ASN A 180 25.47 -4.06 -15.86
C ASN A 180 25.61 -5.60 -15.94
N CYS A 181 26.12 -6.13 -17.06
CA CYS A 181 26.16 -7.59 -17.29
C CYS A 181 27.56 -8.18 -17.55
N GLY A 182 28.61 -7.35 -17.61
CA GLY A 182 29.98 -7.80 -17.84
C GLY A 182 30.31 -8.21 -19.29
N TYR A 183 29.36 -8.05 -20.23
CA TYR A 183 29.57 -8.39 -21.65
C TYR A 183 30.70 -7.53 -22.26
N ARG A 184 31.63 -8.17 -22.97
CA ARG A 184 32.77 -7.50 -23.61
C ARG A 184 32.33 -6.84 -24.91
N LEU A 185 32.48 -5.52 -24.99
CA LEU A 185 32.20 -4.71 -26.18
C LEU A 185 33.50 -4.66 -26.98
N SER A 186 33.48 -5.26 -28.18
CA SER A 186 34.65 -5.45 -29.06
C SER A 186 35.07 -4.19 -29.79
#